data_AF-A0A6A4NCA7-F1
#
_entry.id   AF-A0A6A4NCA7-F1
#
_cell.length_a   1.000
_cell.length_b   1.000
_cell.length_c   1.000
_cell.angle_alpha   90.00
_cell.angle_beta   90.00
_cell.angle_gamma   90.00
#
_symmetry.space_group_name_H-M   'P 1'
#
loop_
_entity.id
_entity.type
_entity.pdbx_description
1 polymer ?
#
loop_
_entity_poly.entity_id
_entity_poly.type
_entity_poly.pdbx_seq_one_letter_code
_entity_poly.pdbx_strand_id
1 'polypeptide(L)'
;MWMILQINYILGNNPQNMSYIVGFGNQYPKHVHHRGASIPQNNVKYNCKEGLQWRDTSKPNPNTIIGAMVAGPDKNDGFQDVRTNYNYTEPTLAGNAGLVAALVALSRVENIRIDKNTIFSAVPPMYPKSPLSPAPWKPKA
;
A
#
# COMPACT_ATOMS: atom_id res chain seq x y z
N MET A 1 -23.63 6.13 -10.65
CA MET A 1 -23.02 5.98 -11.99
C MET A 1 -21.59 6.51 -12.02
N TRP A 2 -21.35 7.79 -11.69
CA TRP A 2 -20.03 8.44 -11.83
C TRP A 2 -18.89 7.83 -10.98
N MET A 3 -19.16 7.46 -9.72
CA MET A 3 -18.17 6.83 -8.83
C MET A 3 -17.64 5.48 -9.35
N ILE A 4 -18.50 4.70 -10.01
CA ILE A 4 -18.12 3.39 -10.58
C ILE A 4 -17.10 3.58 -11.71
N LEU A 5 -17.27 4.61 -12.54
CA LEU A 5 -16.33 4.91 -13.63
C LEU A 5 -14.94 5.27 -13.09
N GLN A 6 -14.88 6.13 -12.07
CA GLN A 6 -13.60 6.55 -11.46
C GLN A 6 -12.88 5.37 -10.80
N ILE A 7 -13.60 4.53 -10.06
CA ILE A 7 -13.01 3.35 -9.44
C ILE A 7 -12.56 2.34 -10.49
N ASN A 8 -13.35 2.07 -11.52
CA ASN A 8 -12.94 1.18 -12.61
C ASN A 8 -11.69 1.69 -13.33
N TYR A 9 -11.57 3.02 -13.53
CA TYR A 9 -10.37 3.63 -14.09
C TYR A 9 -9.14 3.37 -13.21
N ILE A 10 -9.25 3.57 -11.89
CA ILE A 10 -8.18 3.28 -10.92
C ILE A 10 -7.82 1.79 -10.91
N LEU A 11 -8.79 0.90 -11.07
CA LEU A 11 -8.61 -0.55 -11.03
C LEU A 11 -8.03 -1.14 -12.32
N GLY A 12 -8.00 -0.39 -13.43
CA GLY A 12 -7.34 -0.83 -14.67
C GLY A 12 -8.08 -0.53 -15.97
N ASN A 13 -9.31 -0.01 -15.92
CA ASN A 13 -10.04 0.40 -17.12
C ASN A 13 -9.61 1.80 -17.58
N ASN A 14 -8.35 1.90 -17.99
CA ASN A 14 -7.70 3.12 -18.46
C ASN A 14 -6.82 2.80 -19.69
N PRO A 15 -6.35 3.80 -20.47
CA PRO A 15 -5.57 3.57 -21.68
C PRO A 15 -4.28 2.75 -21.47
N GLN A 16 -3.70 2.80 -20.27
CA GLN A 16 -2.51 2.03 -19.90
C GLN A 16 -2.83 0.56 -19.54
N ASN A 17 -4.11 0.19 -19.41
CA ASN A 17 -4.58 -1.13 -18.96
C ASN A 17 -3.89 -1.61 -17.68
N MET A 18 -3.65 -0.70 -16.73
CA MET A 18 -2.94 -0.99 -15.48
C MET A 18 -3.70 -0.46 -14.26
N SER A 19 -3.61 -1.15 -13.13
CA SER A 19 -4.13 -0.65 -11.87
C SER A 19 -3.21 0.42 -11.30
N TYR A 20 -3.78 1.47 -10.71
CA TYR A 20 -3.05 2.42 -9.86
C TYR A 20 -3.06 2.02 -8.38
N ILE A 21 -3.54 0.82 -8.06
CA ILE A 21 -3.44 0.20 -6.74
C ILE A 21 -2.34 -0.85 -6.77
N VAL A 22 -1.33 -0.69 -5.92
CA VAL A 22 -0.18 -1.60 -5.85
C VAL A 22 -0.63 -3.00 -5.46
N GLY A 23 -0.22 -4.01 -6.24
CA GLY A 23 -0.56 -5.41 -6.00
C GLY A 23 -1.95 -5.83 -6.44
N PHE A 24 -2.71 -4.97 -7.13
CA PHE A 24 -4.02 -5.30 -7.69
C PHE A 24 -3.95 -5.41 -9.23
N GLY A 25 -4.64 -6.39 -9.79
CA GLY A 25 -4.66 -6.64 -11.24
C GLY A 25 -3.33 -7.22 -11.79
N ASN A 26 -3.28 -7.37 -13.11
CA ASN A 26 -2.13 -7.99 -13.79
C ASN A 26 -0.95 -7.02 -13.99
N GLN A 27 -1.22 -5.72 -14.02
CA GLN A 27 -0.23 -4.67 -14.19
C GLN A 27 -0.48 -3.57 -13.15
N TYR A 28 0.55 -3.21 -12.39
CA TYR A 28 0.49 -2.21 -11.31
C TYR A 28 1.89 -1.59 -11.06
N PRO A 29 1.98 -0.42 -10.39
CA PRO A 29 3.24 0.25 -10.08
C PRO A 29 4.17 -0.61 -9.22
N LYS A 30 5.43 -0.72 -9.63
CA LYS A 30 6.48 -1.45 -8.90
C LYS A 30 7.54 -0.54 -8.32
N HIS A 31 7.52 0.76 -8.66
CA HIS A 31 8.51 1.76 -8.24
C HIS A 31 7.89 2.85 -7.38
N VAL A 32 7.14 2.47 -6.35
CA VAL A 32 6.45 3.40 -5.45
C VAL A 32 7.44 4.29 -4.69
N HIS A 33 7.18 5.60 -4.63
CA HIS A 33 7.87 6.55 -3.74
C HIS A 33 7.48 6.32 -2.27
N HIS A 34 8.00 5.24 -1.68
CA HIS A 34 7.73 4.91 -0.27
C HIS A 34 8.95 4.21 0.34
N ARG A 35 9.52 4.78 1.41
CA ARG A 35 10.76 4.28 2.04
C ARG A 35 10.63 2.84 2.54
N GLY A 36 9.52 2.52 3.20
CA GLY A 36 9.27 1.15 3.67
C GLY A 36 9.09 0.14 2.53
N ALA A 37 8.75 0.61 1.33
CA ALA A 37 8.63 -0.25 0.16
C ALA A 37 9.99 -0.45 -0.52
N SER A 38 10.82 0.61 -0.59
CA SER A 38 12.05 0.62 -1.39
C SER A 38 13.28 0.04 -0.67
N ILE A 39 13.32 0.10 0.67
CA ILE A 39 14.45 -0.39 1.46
C ILE A 39 14.28 -1.89 1.71
N PRO A 40 15.27 -2.75 1.38
CA PRO A 40 15.16 -4.18 1.60
C PRO A 40 15.13 -4.53 3.09
N GLN A 41 14.36 -5.56 3.44
CA GLN A 41 14.31 -6.10 4.80
C GLN A 41 15.49 -7.05 5.04
N ASN A 42 16.63 -6.50 5.46
CA ASN A 42 17.87 -7.25 5.70
C ASN A 42 18.47 -7.00 7.10
N ASN A 43 17.68 -6.52 8.05
CA ASN A 43 18.10 -6.13 9.41
C ASN A 43 19.19 -5.04 9.48
N VAL A 44 19.48 -4.35 8.38
CA VAL A 44 20.38 -3.20 8.35
C VAL A 44 19.57 -1.92 8.52
N LYS A 45 20.01 -1.04 9.44
CA LYS A 45 19.44 0.30 9.57
C LYS A 45 20.20 1.24 8.64
N TYR A 46 19.48 1.83 7.69
CA TYR A 46 20.02 2.85 6.79
C TYR A 46 19.65 4.24 7.31
N ASN A 47 20.62 5.16 7.33
CA ASN A 47 20.33 6.56 7.59
C ASN A 47 19.74 7.25 6.34
N CYS A 48 19.33 8.52 6.46
CA CYS A 48 18.71 9.26 5.36
C CYS A 48 19.60 9.36 4.11
N LYS A 49 20.93 9.53 4.27
CA LYS A 49 21.87 9.69 3.15
C LYS A 49 22.10 8.36 2.45
N GLU A 50 22.29 7.29 3.20
CA GLU A 50 22.39 5.92 2.66
C GLU A 50 21.08 5.48 1.99
N GLY A 51 19.95 5.96 2.51
CA GLY A 51 18.62 5.67 1.97
C GLY A 51 18.38 6.20 0.55
N LEU A 52 19.13 7.22 0.12
CA LEU A 52 18.99 7.80 -1.22
C LEU A 52 19.23 6.78 -2.33
N GLN A 53 20.13 5.80 -2.12
CA GLN A 53 20.36 4.74 -3.09
C GLN A 53 19.09 3.90 -3.37
N TRP A 54 18.26 3.70 -2.35
CA TRP A 54 17.00 2.96 -2.46
C TRP A 54 15.90 3.81 -3.11
N ARG A 55 15.98 5.15 -2.99
CA ARG A 55 15.13 6.06 -3.75
C ARG A 55 15.48 6.02 -5.24
N ASP A 56 16.78 6.11 -5.54
CA ASP A 56 17.30 6.41 -6.88
C ASP A 56 17.57 5.15 -7.73
N THR A 57 17.49 3.95 -7.15
CA THR A 57 17.67 2.69 -7.90
C THR A 57 16.55 2.45 -8.92
N SER A 58 16.91 1.92 -10.09
CA SER A 58 15.94 1.46 -11.11
C SER A 58 15.36 0.08 -10.83
N LYS A 59 15.79 -0.60 -9.75
CA LYS A 59 15.20 -1.87 -9.34
C LYS A 59 13.79 -1.63 -8.78
N PRO A 60 12.85 -2.58 -8.95
CA PRO A 60 11.53 -2.50 -8.33
C PRO A 60 11.66 -2.50 -6.80
N ASN A 61 10.62 -2.00 -6.13
CA ASN A 61 10.54 -2.01 -4.67
C ASN A 61 10.61 -3.47 -4.15
N PRO A 62 11.56 -3.81 -3.26
CA PRO A 62 11.69 -5.16 -2.71
C PRO A 62 10.48 -5.56 -1.86
N ASN A 63 9.80 -4.61 -1.22
CA ASN A 63 8.59 -4.87 -0.45
C ASN A 63 7.39 -4.27 -1.19
N THR A 64 6.41 -5.13 -1.53
CA THR A 64 5.17 -4.68 -2.18
C THR A 64 4.22 -4.13 -1.12
N ILE A 65 3.87 -2.85 -1.20
CA ILE A 65 2.86 -2.23 -0.33
C ILE A 65 1.44 -2.46 -0.88
N ILE A 66 0.96 -3.69 -0.72
CA ILE A 66 -0.32 -4.14 -1.28
C ILE A 66 -1.46 -3.21 -0.83
N GLY A 67 -2.29 -2.79 -1.78
CA GLY A 67 -3.46 -1.93 -1.55
C GLY A 67 -3.18 -0.44 -1.56
N ALA A 68 -1.91 -0.01 -1.64
CA ALA A 68 -1.57 1.39 -1.72
C ALA A 68 -1.96 1.98 -3.09
N MET A 69 -2.86 2.96 -3.08
CA MET A 69 -3.16 3.78 -4.26
C MET A 69 -2.07 4.85 -4.44
N VAL A 70 -1.43 4.86 -5.61
CA VAL A 70 -0.49 5.92 -5.99
C VAL A 70 -1.24 7.16 -6.50
N ALA A 71 -0.54 8.28 -6.65
CA ALA A 71 -1.13 9.54 -7.13
C ALA A 71 -1.81 9.40 -8.51
N GLY A 72 -1.28 8.54 -9.38
CA GLY A 72 -1.91 8.20 -10.66
C GLY A 72 -1.31 8.93 -11.85
N PRO A 73 -2.00 8.92 -13.01
CA PRO A 73 -1.51 9.47 -14.26
C PRO A 73 -1.65 10.99 -14.34
N ASP A 74 -1.04 11.58 -15.37
CA ASP A 74 -1.27 12.97 -15.74
C ASP A 74 -2.61 13.16 -16.47
N LYS A 75 -2.90 14.40 -16.84
CA LYS A 75 -4.13 14.78 -17.55
C LYS A 75 -4.31 14.13 -18.93
N ASN A 76 -3.28 13.50 -19.48
CA ASN A 76 -3.26 12.85 -20.78
C ASN A 76 -3.16 11.32 -20.64
N ASP A 77 -3.51 10.76 -19.47
CA ASP A 77 -3.41 9.33 -19.15
C ASP A 77 -1.97 8.77 -19.19
N GLY A 78 -0.96 9.64 -19.15
CA GLY A 78 0.44 9.26 -19.08
C GLY A 78 0.82 8.89 -17.65
N PHE A 79 1.41 7.71 -17.43
CA PHE A 79 1.91 7.28 -16.13
C PHE A 79 3.39 6.89 -16.22
N GLN A 80 4.19 7.37 -15.26
CA GLN A 80 5.61 7.02 -15.15
C GLN A 80 5.87 6.29 -13.84
N ASP A 81 6.12 4.98 -13.91
CA ASP A 81 6.50 4.16 -12.76
C ASP A 81 7.98 4.39 -12.39
N VAL A 82 8.29 5.62 -11.99
CA VAL A 82 9.63 6.05 -11.60
C VAL A 82 9.58 6.56 -10.17
N ARG A 83 10.32 5.90 -9.28
CA ARG A 83 10.27 6.18 -7.83
C ARG A 83 10.59 7.62 -7.47
N THR A 84 11.51 8.27 -8.16
CA THR A 84 11.85 9.66 -7.87
C THR A 84 10.76 10.63 -8.29
N ASN A 85 9.81 10.20 -9.14
CA ASN A 85 8.69 10.99 -9.61
C ASN A 85 7.47 10.80 -8.71
N TYR A 86 7.52 11.45 -7.55
CA TYR A 86 6.48 11.38 -6.52
C TYR A 86 5.10 11.86 -7.04
N ASN A 87 5.05 12.71 -8.05
CA ASN A 87 3.78 13.18 -8.64
C ASN A 87 2.90 12.05 -9.20
N TYR A 88 3.51 10.92 -9.58
CA TYR A 88 2.79 9.75 -10.09
C TYR A 88 2.78 8.61 -9.07
N THR A 89 3.89 8.40 -8.37
CA THR A 89 4.16 7.17 -7.61
C THR A 89 4.02 7.31 -6.09
N GLU A 90 3.72 8.50 -5.57
CA GLU A 90 3.51 8.73 -4.14
C GLU A 90 2.13 8.20 -3.70
N PRO A 91 2.06 7.27 -2.74
CA PRO A 91 0.83 6.92 -2.08
C PRO A 91 0.57 7.87 -0.92
N THR A 92 -0.68 8.30 -0.75
CA THR A 92 -1.05 9.18 0.37
C THR A 92 -2.13 8.55 1.25
N LEU A 93 -2.09 8.85 2.54
CA LEU A 93 -3.14 8.41 3.47
C LEU A 93 -4.51 8.94 3.07
N ALA A 94 -4.59 10.21 2.66
CA ALA A 94 -5.84 10.85 2.22
C ALA A 94 -6.43 10.18 0.97
N GLY A 95 -5.59 9.87 -0.04
CA GLY A 95 -6.03 9.17 -1.25
C GLY A 95 -6.57 7.79 -0.93
N ASN A 96 -5.88 7.02 -0.09
CA ASN A 96 -6.31 5.68 0.32
C ASN A 96 -7.59 5.72 1.19
N ALA A 97 -7.75 6.72 2.06
CA ALA A 97 -8.98 6.90 2.83
C ALA A 97 -10.19 7.14 1.91
N GLY A 98 -10.04 8.00 0.89
CA GLY A 98 -11.06 8.23 -0.13
C GLY A 98 -11.40 6.97 -0.93
N LEU A 99 -10.36 6.22 -1.35
CA LEU A 99 -10.52 4.95 -2.05
C LEU A 99 -11.32 3.95 -1.22
N VAL A 100 -10.95 3.74 0.05
CA VAL A 100 -11.66 2.82 0.95
C VAL A 100 -13.12 3.24 1.13
N ALA A 101 -13.39 4.53 1.36
CA ALA A 101 -14.75 5.03 1.48
C ALA A 101 -15.59 4.79 0.20
N ALA A 102 -15.00 5.03 -0.97
CA ALA A 102 -15.67 4.78 -2.25
C ALA A 102 -15.92 3.28 -2.48
N LEU A 103 -14.94 2.41 -2.20
CA LEU A 103 -15.10 0.95 -2.32
C LEU A 103 -16.19 0.42 -1.39
N VAL A 104 -16.25 0.91 -0.14
CA VAL A 104 -17.31 0.56 0.80
C VAL A 104 -18.69 1.01 0.28
N ALA A 105 -18.79 2.23 -0.25
CA ALA A 105 -20.04 2.73 -0.83
C ALA A 105 -20.47 1.97 -2.09
N LEU A 106 -19.52 1.50 -2.90
CA LEU A 106 -19.78 0.70 -4.10
C LEU A 106 -20.04 -0.78 -3.82
N SER A 107 -19.56 -1.29 -2.68
CA SER A 107 -19.95 -2.60 -2.19
C SER A 107 -21.43 -2.54 -1.84
N ARG A 108 -22.29 -2.77 -2.84
CA ARG A 108 -23.72 -3.04 -2.65
C ARG A 108 -23.83 -4.35 -1.89
N VAL A 109 -23.72 -4.24 -0.58
CA VAL A 109 -23.92 -5.30 0.37
C VAL A 109 -25.42 -5.59 0.39
N GLU A 110 -25.90 -6.43 -0.52
CA GLU A 110 -27.18 -7.10 -0.29
C GLU A 110 -27.01 -8.36 0.55
N ASN A 111 -25.79 -8.89 0.75
CA ASN A 111 -25.55 -10.09 1.58
C ASN A 111 -24.21 -10.20 2.33
N ILE A 112 -23.28 -9.23 2.24
CA ILE A 112 -22.03 -9.22 3.04
C ILE A 112 -22.15 -8.21 4.17
N ARG A 113 -22.86 -8.52 5.26
CA ARG A 113 -22.81 -7.68 6.47
C ARG A 113 -21.33 -7.48 6.82
N ILE A 114 -20.88 -6.23 6.94
CA ILE A 114 -19.55 -5.95 7.49
C ILE A 114 -19.52 -6.60 8.87
N ASP A 115 -18.80 -7.72 8.97
CA ASP A 115 -18.62 -8.40 10.23
C ASP A 115 -17.64 -7.56 11.05
N LYS A 116 -18.22 -6.79 11.96
CA LYS A 116 -17.50 -5.91 12.88
C LYS A 116 -16.48 -6.67 13.72
N ASN A 117 -16.63 -7.99 13.87
CA ASN A 117 -15.70 -8.83 14.62
C ASN A 117 -14.46 -9.21 13.81
N THR A 118 -14.54 -9.22 12.47
CA THR A 118 -13.44 -9.62 11.58
C THR A 118 -12.74 -8.45 10.88
N ILE A 119 -13.41 -7.30 10.74
CA ILE A 119 -12.87 -6.15 9.99
C ILE A 119 -11.53 -5.63 10.52
N PHE A 120 -11.30 -5.67 11.84
CA PHE A 120 -10.04 -5.24 12.46
C PHE A 120 -9.11 -6.39 12.87
N SER A 121 -9.58 -7.64 12.80
CA SER A 121 -8.81 -8.82 13.21
C SER A 121 -8.18 -9.58 12.03
N ALA A 122 -8.62 -9.30 10.80
CA ALA A 122 -7.98 -9.79 9.58
C ALA A 122 -6.68 -9.05 9.23
N VAL A 123 -6.37 -7.93 9.90
CA VAL A 123 -5.09 -7.22 9.74
C VAL A 123 -4.08 -7.86 10.71
N PRO A 124 -3.08 -8.62 10.22
CA PRO A 124 -2.05 -9.16 11.11
C PRO A 124 -1.35 -7.99 11.83
N PRO A 125 -1.06 -8.12 13.13
CA PRO A 125 -0.42 -7.07 13.89
C PRO A 125 0.91 -6.70 13.22
N MET A 126 1.07 -5.43 12.83
CA MET A 126 2.31 -4.89 12.22
C MET A 126 3.47 -4.80 13.22
N TYR A 127 3.22 -5.10 14.49
CA TYR A 127 4.24 -5.15 15.53
C TYR A 127 4.54 -6.60 15.91
N PRO A 128 5.81 -6.95 16.19
CA PRO A 128 6.10 -8.23 16.83
C PRO A 128 5.27 -8.33 18.11
N LYS A 129 4.68 -9.50 18.37
CA LYS A 129 3.99 -9.77 19.64
C LYS A 129 4.94 -9.35 20.77
N SER A 130 4.48 -8.46 21.65
CA SER A 130 5.23 -8.10 22.85
C SER A 130 5.72 -9.39 23.52
N PRO A 131 6.98 -9.44 24.00
CA PRO A 131 7.46 -10.60 24.74
C PRO A 131 6.46 -10.92 25.86
N LEU A 132 6.16 -12.22 26.04
CA LEU A 132 5.37 -12.67 27.19
C LEU A 132 6.02 -12.12 28.45
N SER A 133 5.21 -11.61 29.39
CA SER A 133 5.73 -11.12 30.66
C SER A 133 6.60 -12.20 31.31
N PRO A 134 7.76 -11.86 31.88
CA PRO A 134 8.60 -12.83 32.58
C PRO A 134 7.77 -13.59 33.61
N ALA A 135 8.02 -14.90 33.74
CA ALA A 135 7.38 -15.69 34.79
C ALA A 135 7.62 -15.03 36.16
N PRO A 136 6.64 -15.06 37.08
CA PRO A 136 6.84 -14.57 38.44
C PRO A 136 8.09 -15.19 39.05
N TRP A 137 8.96 -14.34 39.59
CA TRP A 137 10.22 -14.79 40.18
C TRP A 137 9.93 -15.82 41.27
N LYS A 138 10.57 -17.00 41.16
CA LYS A 138 10.54 -18.02 42.21
C LYS A 138 11.84 -17.95 43.01
N PRO A 139 11.80 -17.80 44.34
CA PRO A 139 12.99 -17.94 45.16
C PRO A 139 13.57 -19.34 45.00
N LYS A 140 14.89 -19.42 44.84
CA LYS A 140 15.61 -20.69 44.95
C LYS A 140 15.66 -21.06 46.45
N ALA A 141 15.18 -22.26 46.77
CA ALA A 141 15.37 -22.88 48.07
C ALA A 141 16.84 -23.26 48.28
#